data_AF-A0A351F0C5-F1
#
_entry.id   AF-A0A351F0C5-F1
#
_cell.length_a   1.000
_cell.length_b   1.000
_cell.length_c   1.000
_cell.angle_alpha   90.00
_cell.angle_beta   90.00
_cell.angle_gamma   90.00
#
_symmetry.space_group_name_H-M   'P 1'
#
loop_
_entity.id
_entity.type
_entity.pdbx_description
1 polymer ?
#
loop_
_entity_poly.entity_id
_entity_poly.type
_entity_poly.pdbx_seq_one_letter_code
_entity_poly.pdbx_strand_id
1 'polypeptide(L)'
;GMVLNYACWFRMQQIDLESVVDFLLSQQMADGGFNCHSNRIGATHSSLHTTLSVLEGILEYERNGYQYRLDELKKAGISSREFIMMHRFFRSDRTGEVIHPKFLRLVHPCRWYYDILRALDYFQSGDFPYDERMEEALKILMEKQTKDGTWKLAASY
;
A
#
# COMPACT_ATOMS: atom_id res chain seq x y z
N GLY A 1 9.62 2.20 -1.14
CA GLY A 1 8.52 1.39 -1.69
C GLY A 1 8.69 1.18 -3.17
N MET A 2 8.25 2.15 -3.99
CA MET A 2 8.25 2.02 -5.46
C MET A 2 9.58 1.55 -6.07
N VAL A 3 10.72 2.06 -5.60
CA VAL A 3 12.04 1.62 -6.08
C VAL A 3 12.25 0.12 -5.86
N LEU A 4 11.93 -0.40 -4.67
CA LEU A 4 12.04 -1.83 -4.37
C LEU A 4 11.12 -2.64 -5.29
N ASN A 5 9.87 -2.20 -5.46
CA ASN A 5 8.90 -2.88 -6.34
C ASN A 5 9.41 -2.97 -7.79
N TYR A 6 9.82 -1.86 -8.40
CA TYR A 6 10.30 -1.86 -9.78
C TYR A 6 11.61 -2.62 -9.95
N ALA A 7 12.56 -2.46 -9.02
CA ALA A 7 13.83 -3.17 -9.10
C ALA A 7 13.64 -4.70 -8.97
N CYS A 8 12.72 -5.15 -8.11
CA CYS A 8 12.36 -6.56 -8.03
C CYS A 8 11.67 -7.06 -9.30
N TRP A 9 10.72 -6.28 -9.85
CA TRP A 9 10.04 -6.62 -11.11
C TRP A 9 11.02 -6.86 -12.26
N PHE A 10 12.06 -6.03 -12.38
CA PHE A 10 13.12 -6.17 -13.38
C PHE A 10 14.22 -7.18 -12.99
N ARG A 11 14.03 -7.97 -11.93
CA ARG A 11 14.95 -9.03 -11.47
C ARG A 11 16.37 -8.51 -11.15
N MET A 12 16.47 -7.32 -10.56
CA MET A 12 17.74 -6.79 -10.07
C MET A 12 18.35 -7.71 -9.01
N GLN A 13 19.68 -7.84 -8.98
CA GLN A 13 20.34 -8.76 -8.05
C GLN A 13 20.08 -8.35 -6.59
N GLN A 14 19.90 -9.34 -5.70
CA GLN A 14 19.58 -9.09 -4.30
C GLN A 14 20.57 -8.13 -3.62
N ILE A 15 21.86 -8.25 -3.93
CA ILE A 15 22.92 -7.42 -3.35
C ILE A 15 22.71 -5.92 -3.63
N ASP A 16 22.18 -5.58 -4.80
CA ASP A 16 21.89 -4.19 -5.19
C ASP A 16 20.64 -3.65 -4.46
N LEU A 17 19.83 -4.54 -3.87
CA LEU A 17 18.61 -4.20 -3.14
C LEU A 17 18.83 -4.08 -1.62
N GLU A 18 19.93 -4.59 -1.07
CA GLU A 18 20.13 -4.66 0.39
C GLU A 18 20.07 -3.28 1.05
N SER A 19 20.72 -2.27 0.44
CA SER A 19 20.68 -0.89 0.94
C SER A 19 19.26 -0.28 0.93
N VAL A 20 18.43 -0.69 -0.03
CA VAL A 20 17.02 -0.27 -0.12
C VAL A 20 16.20 -0.96 0.97
N VAL A 21 16.43 -2.25 1.22
CA VAL A 21 15.79 -3.02 2.29
C VAL A 21 16.13 -2.43 3.66
N ASP A 22 17.41 -2.17 3.92
CA ASP A 22 17.89 -1.57 5.17
C ASP A 22 17.29 -0.19 5.39
N PHE A 23 17.28 0.63 4.34
CA PHE A 23 16.63 1.92 4.39
C PHE A 23 15.15 1.77 4.75
N LEU A 24 14.38 0.94 4.03
CA LEU A 24 12.95 0.78 4.32
C LEU A 24 12.68 0.34 5.76
N LEU A 25 13.38 -0.67 6.26
CA LEU A 25 13.22 -1.14 7.64
C LEU A 25 13.54 -0.05 8.67
N SER A 26 14.52 0.82 8.40
CA SER A 26 14.84 1.96 9.28
C SER A 26 13.78 3.07 9.29
N GLN A 27 12.85 3.07 8.33
CA GLN A 27 11.85 4.12 8.15
C GLN A 27 10.46 3.75 8.68
N GLN A 28 10.30 2.58 9.28
CA GLN A 28 9.01 2.17 9.83
C GLN A 28 8.61 3.08 10.99
N MET A 29 7.38 3.57 10.97
CA MET A 29 6.85 4.45 12.00
C MET A 29 6.18 3.68 13.14
N ALA A 30 5.97 4.33 14.28
CA ALA A 30 5.40 3.70 15.48
C ALA A 30 3.97 3.16 15.30
N ASP A 31 3.21 3.69 14.34
CA ASP A 31 1.88 3.22 13.97
C ASP A 31 1.89 2.06 12.95
N GLY A 32 3.08 1.52 12.63
CA GLY A 32 3.27 0.33 11.80
C GLY A 32 3.36 0.58 10.30
N GLY A 33 3.06 1.80 9.84
CA GLY A 33 3.14 2.21 8.43
C GLY A 33 4.44 2.94 8.06
N PHE A 34 4.36 3.70 6.96
CA PHE A 34 5.44 4.52 6.44
C PHE A 34 4.98 5.92 6.01
N ASN A 35 5.90 6.89 6.05
CA ASN A 35 5.68 8.23 5.49
C ASN A 35 6.95 8.74 4.81
N CYS A 36 6.84 9.18 3.54
CA CYS A 36 7.98 9.71 2.79
C CYS A 36 8.51 11.06 3.33
N HIS A 37 7.76 11.73 4.21
CA HIS A 37 8.21 12.93 4.91
C HIS A 37 9.07 12.64 6.13
N SER A 38 9.06 11.41 6.69
CA SER A 38 9.73 11.07 7.95
C SER A 38 11.21 11.47 7.97
N ASN A 39 11.94 11.20 6.88
CA ASN A 39 13.36 11.51 6.72
C ASN A 39 13.66 12.75 5.87
N ARG A 40 12.63 13.52 5.51
CA ARG A 40 12.79 14.77 4.72
C ARG A 40 12.51 16.00 5.57
N ILE A 41 11.31 16.04 6.15
CA ILE A 41 10.79 17.19 6.89
C ILE A 41 10.20 16.80 8.25
N GLY A 42 10.18 15.51 8.57
CA GLY A 42 9.51 14.94 9.74
C GLY A 42 8.07 14.55 9.45
N ALA A 43 7.60 13.53 10.18
CA ALA A 43 6.22 13.08 10.18
C ALA A 43 5.87 12.46 11.52
N THR A 44 4.67 12.71 12.03
CA THR A 44 4.16 12.09 13.26
C THR A 44 3.25 10.89 13.00
N HIS A 45 2.71 10.78 11.78
CA HIS A 45 1.81 9.70 11.37
C HIS A 45 2.22 9.15 10.00
N SER A 46 1.97 7.86 9.80
CA SER A 46 2.10 7.20 8.50
C SER A 46 1.10 7.72 7.48
N SER A 47 1.41 7.47 6.22
CA SER A 47 0.54 7.83 5.08
C SER A 47 0.11 6.57 4.35
N LEU A 48 -1.16 6.49 3.93
CA LEU A 48 -1.63 5.37 3.11
C LEU A 48 -0.86 5.26 1.78
N HIS A 49 -0.50 6.40 1.16
CA HIS A 49 0.33 6.47 -0.05
C HIS A 49 1.67 5.73 0.09
N THR A 50 2.46 6.12 1.10
CA THR A 50 3.79 5.55 1.26
C THR A 50 3.69 4.11 1.74
N THR A 51 2.77 3.83 2.68
CA THR A 51 2.57 2.50 3.24
C THR A 51 2.22 1.48 2.16
N LEU A 52 1.24 1.76 1.30
CA LEU A 52 0.86 0.86 0.21
C LEU A 52 2.03 0.66 -0.78
N SER A 53 2.75 1.73 -1.13
CA SER A 53 3.89 1.63 -2.05
C SER A 53 5.05 0.81 -1.47
N VAL A 54 5.19 0.73 -0.14
CA VAL A 54 6.18 -0.14 0.53
C VAL A 54 5.68 -1.58 0.56
N LEU A 55 4.40 -1.80 0.89
CA LEU A 55 3.78 -3.12 0.89
C LEU A 55 3.90 -3.82 -0.47
N GLU A 56 3.61 -3.14 -1.58
CA GLU A 56 3.79 -3.68 -2.93
C GLU A 56 5.25 -4.03 -3.24
N GLY A 57 6.21 -3.27 -2.69
CA GLY A 57 7.63 -3.56 -2.81
C GLY A 57 8.03 -4.81 -2.03
N ILE A 58 7.51 -4.97 -0.80
CA ILE A 58 7.75 -6.15 0.04
C ILE A 58 7.18 -7.40 -0.62
N LEU A 59 5.94 -7.34 -1.11
CA LEU A 59 5.29 -8.48 -1.76
C LEU A 59 6.04 -8.92 -3.02
N GLU A 60 6.48 -7.97 -3.84
CA GLU A 60 7.27 -8.28 -5.04
C GLU A 60 8.65 -8.85 -4.66
N TYR A 61 9.31 -8.29 -3.63
CA TYR A 61 10.58 -8.81 -3.11
C TYR A 61 10.46 -10.27 -2.64
N GLU A 62 9.39 -10.59 -1.91
CA GLU A 62 9.09 -11.95 -1.46
C GLU A 62 8.83 -12.90 -2.63
N ARG A 63 7.99 -12.52 -3.60
CA ARG A 63 7.68 -13.33 -4.79
C ARG A 63 8.89 -13.65 -5.64
N ASN A 64 9.90 -12.78 -5.60
CA ASN A 64 11.16 -12.99 -6.30
C ASN A 64 12.10 -13.97 -5.57
N GLY A 65 11.76 -14.41 -4.36
CA GLY A 65 12.55 -15.36 -3.58
C GLY A 65 13.80 -14.76 -2.94
N TYR A 66 13.91 -13.44 -2.88
CA TYR A 66 15.01 -12.79 -2.17
C TYR A 66 14.91 -13.03 -0.66
N GLN A 67 16.07 -13.21 -0.01
CA GLN A 67 16.17 -13.70 1.37
C GLN A 67 16.73 -12.66 2.35
N TYR A 68 17.43 -11.63 1.88
CA TYR A 68 18.06 -10.66 2.78
C TYR A 68 17.00 -9.92 3.62
N ARG A 69 17.05 -10.14 4.93
CA ARG A 69 16.12 -9.58 5.94
C ARG A 69 14.63 -9.79 5.62
N LEU A 70 14.30 -10.86 4.90
CA LEU A 70 12.93 -11.15 4.47
C LEU A 70 11.95 -11.25 5.65
N ASP A 71 12.35 -11.89 6.75
CA ASP A 71 11.49 -12.03 7.94
C ASP A 71 11.14 -10.68 8.58
N GLU A 72 12.06 -9.72 8.54
CA GLU A 72 11.83 -8.36 9.06
C GLU A 72 10.90 -7.59 8.15
N LEU A 73 11.07 -7.72 6.82
CA LEU A 73 10.13 -7.14 5.84
C LEU A 73 8.74 -7.74 5.99
N LYS A 74 8.62 -9.05 6.22
CA LYS A 74 7.34 -9.72 6.47
C LYS A 74 6.65 -9.17 7.71
N LYS A 75 7.40 -9.00 8.81
CA LYS A 75 6.90 -8.39 10.05
C LYS A 75 6.43 -6.95 9.81
N ALA A 76 7.22 -6.13 9.13
CA ALA A 76 6.83 -4.77 8.75
C ALA A 76 5.57 -4.76 7.87
N GLY A 77 5.47 -5.72 6.93
CA GLY A 77 4.31 -5.91 6.08
C GLY A 77 3.03 -6.24 6.85
N ILE A 78 3.12 -7.06 7.90
CA ILE A 78 1.96 -7.37 8.76
C ILE A 78 1.43 -6.10 9.43
N SER A 79 2.29 -5.33 10.10
CA SER A 79 1.88 -4.09 10.77
C SER A 79 1.42 -3.01 9.79
N SER A 80 2.01 -2.93 8.59
CA SER A 80 1.59 -1.98 7.56
C SER A 80 0.25 -2.33 6.94
N ARG A 81 -0.09 -3.63 6.80
CA ARG A 81 -1.44 -4.05 6.41
C ARG A 81 -2.46 -3.70 7.50
N GLU A 82 -2.12 -3.95 8.76
CA GLU A 82 -2.96 -3.56 9.89
C GLU A 82 -3.19 -2.04 9.93
N PHE A 83 -2.16 -1.23 9.64
CA PHE A 83 -2.32 0.22 9.48
C PHE A 83 -3.39 0.59 8.44
N ILE A 84 -3.38 -0.03 7.25
CA ILE A 84 -4.42 0.23 6.22
C ILE A 84 -5.81 -0.21 6.70
N MET A 85 -5.90 -1.38 7.36
CA MET A 85 -7.17 -1.93 7.83
C MET A 85 -7.78 -1.11 8.99
N MET A 86 -6.97 -0.61 9.92
CA MET A 86 -7.42 0.31 10.98
C MET A 86 -8.05 1.59 10.39
N HIS A 87 -7.53 2.06 9.26
CA HIS A 87 -8.08 3.20 8.51
C HIS A 87 -9.26 2.81 7.61
N ARG A 88 -9.77 1.57 7.67
CA ARG A 88 -10.82 1.06 6.76
C ARG A 88 -10.55 1.45 5.31
N PHE A 89 -9.28 1.38 4.90
CA PHE A 89 -8.76 1.77 3.59
C PHE A 89 -8.82 3.26 3.22
N PHE A 90 -9.62 4.11 3.86
CA PHE A 90 -9.72 5.53 3.45
C PHE A 90 -10.23 6.51 4.53
N ARG A 91 -10.55 6.02 5.73
CA ARG A 91 -11.06 6.81 6.86
C ARG A 91 -9.97 7.16 7.85
N SER A 92 -10.08 8.32 8.47
CA SER A 92 -9.25 8.67 9.62
C SER A 92 -9.63 7.78 10.80
N ASP A 93 -8.63 7.16 11.41
CA ASP A 93 -8.73 6.43 12.67
C ASP A 93 -9.25 7.31 13.83
N ARG A 94 -8.94 8.61 13.80
CA ARG A 94 -9.34 9.58 14.82
C ARG A 94 -10.74 10.13 14.64
N THR A 95 -11.11 10.55 13.43
CA THR A 95 -12.39 11.25 13.20
C THR A 95 -13.45 10.38 12.55
N GLY A 96 -13.05 9.24 11.97
CA GLY A 96 -13.93 8.42 11.14
C GLY A 96 -14.20 9.02 9.76
N GLU A 97 -13.82 10.27 9.48
CA GLU A 97 -14.08 10.93 8.20
C GLU A 97 -13.18 10.42 7.07
N VAL A 98 -13.57 10.65 5.82
CA VAL A 98 -12.73 10.35 4.64
C VAL A 98 -11.44 11.19 4.72
N ILE A 99 -10.28 10.52 4.73
CA ILE A 99 -8.96 11.19 4.82
C ILE A 99 -8.77 12.15 3.65
N HIS A 100 -9.06 11.67 2.44
CA HIS A 100 -8.94 12.47 1.23
C HIS A 100 -9.92 11.98 0.15
N PRO A 101 -10.78 12.84 -0.42
CA PRO A 101 -11.82 12.41 -1.38
C PRO A 101 -11.28 11.69 -2.62
N LYS A 102 -10.04 11.99 -3.04
CA LYS A 102 -9.40 11.30 -4.18
C LYS A 102 -9.09 9.83 -3.91
N PHE A 103 -9.09 9.35 -2.65
CA PHE A 103 -8.92 7.92 -2.36
C PHE A 103 -10.11 7.08 -2.86
N LEU A 104 -11.25 7.73 -3.11
CA LEU A 104 -12.47 7.11 -3.64
C LEU A 104 -12.60 7.28 -5.18
N ARG A 105 -11.57 7.82 -5.84
CA ARG A 105 -11.53 7.96 -7.31
C ARG A 105 -10.69 6.81 -7.86
N LEU A 106 -11.34 5.92 -8.62
CA LEU A 106 -10.68 4.77 -9.23
C LEU A 106 -9.93 5.26 -10.47
N VAL A 107 -8.66 5.61 -10.30
CA VAL A 107 -7.81 6.12 -11.38
C VAL A 107 -6.89 5.01 -11.84
N HIS A 108 -6.74 4.84 -13.15
CA HIS A 108 -5.75 3.95 -13.72
C HIS A 108 -5.06 4.62 -14.91
N PRO A 109 -3.71 4.58 -15.01
CA PRO A 109 -2.77 4.02 -14.04
C PRO A 109 -2.57 4.91 -12.79
N CYS A 110 -2.53 4.33 -11.58
CA CYS A 110 -2.48 5.05 -10.31
C CYS A 110 -1.14 5.76 -10.03
N ARG A 111 -0.05 5.31 -10.68
CA ARG A 111 1.35 5.70 -10.39
C ARG A 111 1.63 5.58 -8.89
N TRP A 112 2.03 6.66 -8.22
CA TRP A 112 2.31 6.68 -6.78
C TRP A 112 1.05 6.92 -5.93
N TYR A 113 -0.05 7.37 -6.54
CA TYR A 113 -1.23 7.80 -5.81
C TYR A 113 -1.99 6.61 -5.23
N TYR A 114 -2.62 6.84 -4.08
CA TYR A 114 -3.39 5.86 -3.34
C TYR A 114 -4.87 6.03 -3.68
N ASP A 115 -5.51 4.91 -3.99
CA ASP A 115 -6.95 4.80 -4.00
C ASP A 115 -7.35 3.41 -3.48
N ILE A 116 -8.63 3.26 -3.15
CA ILE A 116 -9.16 2.01 -2.60
C ILE A 116 -9.04 0.84 -3.58
N LEU A 117 -9.02 1.07 -4.89
CA LEU A 117 -8.88 0.00 -5.88
C LEU A 117 -7.47 -0.57 -5.84
N ARG A 118 -6.43 0.29 -5.90
CA ARG A 118 -5.03 -0.15 -5.79
C ARG A 118 -4.75 -0.87 -4.48
N ALA A 119 -5.31 -0.36 -3.38
CA ALA A 119 -5.15 -1.00 -2.08
C ALA A 119 -5.81 -2.38 -2.05
N LEU A 120 -7.07 -2.52 -2.49
CA LEU A 120 -7.76 -3.80 -2.53
C LEU A 120 -7.11 -4.79 -3.51
N ASP A 121 -6.58 -4.31 -4.64
CA ASP A 121 -5.79 -5.10 -5.60
C ASP A 121 -4.50 -5.64 -4.97
N TYR A 122 -3.79 -4.84 -4.16
CA TYR A 122 -2.68 -5.33 -3.36
C TYR A 122 -3.10 -6.46 -2.39
N PHE A 123 -4.22 -6.28 -1.68
CA PHE A 123 -4.69 -7.30 -0.73
C PHE A 123 -5.10 -8.60 -1.44
N GLN A 124 -5.80 -8.49 -2.57
CA GLN A 124 -6.20 -9.62 -3.39
C GLN A 124 -4.99 -10.33 -4.00
N SER A 125 -4.05 -9.59 -4.59
CA SER A 125 -2.90 -10.19 -5.27
C SER A 125 -1.98 -10.93 -4.29
N GLY A 126 -1.86 -10.47 -3.05
CA GLY A 126 -1.10 -11.16 -2.00
C GLY A 126 -1.83 -12.33 -1.34
N ASP A 127 -3.01 -12.73 -1.84
CA ASP A 127 -3.87 -13.78 -1.26
C ASP A 127 -4.16 -13.55 0.25
N PHE A 128 -4.24 -12.28 0.67
CA PHE A 128 -4.55 -11.95 2.06
C PHE A 128 -6.04 -12.19 2.34
N PRO A 129 -6.39 -12.75 3.51
CA PRO A 129 -7.77 -13.10 3.81
C PRO A 129 -8.65 -11.85 3.88
N TYR A 130 -9.93 -12.06 3.58
CA TYR A 130 -10.97 -11.06 3.82
C TYR A 130 -11.02 -10.66 5.30
N ASP A 131 -11.22 -9.37 5.55
CA ASP A 131 -11.44 -8.77 6.86
C ASP A 131 -12.66 -7.84 6.77
N GLU A 132 -13.52 -7.83 7.79
CA GLU A 132 -14.73 -6.99 7.82
C GLU A 132 -14.46 -5.50 7.63
N ARG A 133 -13.24 -5.03 7.91
CA ARG A 133 -12.80 -3.65 7.71
C ARG A 133 -12.62 -3.30 6.23
N MET A 134 -12.62 -4.29 5.33
CA MET A 134 -12.60 -4.11 3.87
C MET A 134 -13.99 -3.80 3.30
N GLU A 135 -15.06 -4.21 3.99
CA GLU A 135 -16.44 -4.21 3.49
C GLU A 135 -16.85 -2.85 2.91
N GLU A 136 -16.50 -1.78 3.61
CA GLU A 136 -16.88 -0.43 3.19
C GLU A 136 -16.22 -0.01 1.87
N ALA A 137 -14.93 -0.31 1.71
CA ALA A 137 -14.20 -0.03 0.47
C ALA A 137 -14.73 -0.91 -0.68
N LEU A 138 -15.02 -2.18 -0.41
CA LEU A 138 -15.62 -3.11 -1.37
C LEU A 138 -17.00 -2.64 -1.83
N LYS A 139 -17.85 -2.20 -0.90
CA LYS A 139 -19.17 -1.63 -1.22
C LYS A 139 -19.05 -0.43 -2.16
N ILE A 140 -18.11 0.48 -1.91
CA ILE A 140 -17.86 1.62 -2.79
C ILE A 140 -17.39 1.18 -4.18
N LEU A 141 -16.57 0.12 -4.29
CA LEU A 141 -16.23 -0.46 -5.59
C LEU A 141 -17.47 -1.01 -6.30
N MET A 142 -18.30 -1.78 -5.59
CA MET A 142 -19.52 -2.38 -6.16
C MET A 142 -20.52 -1.31 -6.63
N GLU A 143 -20.71 -0.23 -5.86
CA GLU A 143 -21.58 0.89 -6.23
C GLU A 143 -21.08 1.64 -7.48
N LYS A 144 -19.78 1.60 -7.76
CA LYS A 144 -19.18 2.21 -8.95
C LYS A 144 -19.18 1.29 -10.17
N GLN A 145 -19.53 0.02 -9.99
CA GLN A 145 -19.62 -0.93 -11.10
C GLN A 145 -20.82 -0.56 -11.98
N THR A 146 -20.59 -0.52 -13.28
CA THR A 146 -21.65 -0.27 -14.26
C THR A 146 -22.40 -1.57 -14.56
N LYS A 147 -23.55 -1.46 -15.24
CA LYS A 147 -24.43 -2.61 -15.53
C LYS A 147 -23.79 -3.71 -16.37
N ASP A 148 -22.74 -3.40 -17.13
CA ASP A 148 -22.00 -4.37 -17.94
C ASP A 148 -20.82 -5.02 -17.17
N GLY A 149 -20.68 -4.72 -15.88
CA GLY A 149 -19.62 -5.26 -15.02
C GLY A 149 -18.31 -4.47 -15.03
N THR A 150 -18.22 -3.38 -15.80
CA THR A 150 -17.01 -2.54 -15.89
C THR A 150 -17.04 -1.33 -14.95
N TRP A 151 -15.91 -0.64 -14.78
CA TRP A 151 -15.80 0.61 -14.04
C TRP A 151 -15.42 1.77 -14.96
N LYS A 152 -16.03 2.94 -14.74
CA LYS A 152 -15.63 4.16 -15.44
C LYS A 152 -14.28 4.64 -14.92
N LEU A 153 -13.33 4.84 -15.82
CA LEU A 153 -12.07 5.51 -15.51
C LEU A 153 -12.36 6.94 -15.04
N ALA A 154 -11.92 7.26 -13.82
CA ALA A 154 -11.87 8.65 -13.40
C ALA A 154 -10.81 9.40 -14.21
N ALA A 155 -11.03 10.71 -14.45
CA ALA A 155 -10.02 11.55 -15.07
C ALA A 155 -8.69 11.46 -14.28
N SER A 156 -7.56 11.39 -14.99
CA SER A 156 -6.23 11.26 -14.39
C SER A 156 -5.92 12.39 -13.41
N TYR A 157 -5.05 12.10 -12.44
CA TYR A 157 -4.65 13.03 -11.37
C TYR A 157 -4.10 14.37 -11.84
#